data_AF-A0A5B7RBL3-F1
#
_entry.id   AF-A0A5B7RBL3-F1
#
_cell.length_a   1.000
_cell.length_b   1.000
_cell.length_c   1.000
_cell.angle_alpha   90.00
_cell.angle_beta   90.00
_cell.angle_gamma   90.00
#
_symmetry.space_group_name_H-M   'P 1'
#
loop_
_entity.id
_entity.type
_entity.pdbx_description
1 polymer ?
#
loop_
_entity_poly.entity_id
_entity_poly.type
_entity_poly.pdbx_seq_one_letter_code
_entity_poly.pdbx_strand_id
1 'polypeptide(L)'
;MPTTRGPLPPAVYWRRRALVLGTVLALVLVVVNLVRGDDDPPPARDAAVQASGQPSEAPAGRKGKGRKNRPAAGQPTTVPLPDSGYTPAPQPSAEPAPPDPEGDCVDADVQVMPSVPGAVARRSTTIRLSLETLVAEACTWRLSSDSLAVTILDDDGDEVWSSRECPRMVPTAEVVVRRDSTATFDLTWNGRMSTPECPAGQPWAEPAAYDVQVAAYGAEPADPLTFTLTDPADVAVADGPVGPAVPGADQSDQSDQGEKKKTKKKKKDRAGTNRAGTNGDRTNGDRARG
;
A
#
# COMPACT_ATOMS: atom_id res chain seq x y z
N MET A 1 23.02 39.55 5.69
CA MET A 1 21.77 40.15 6.19
C MET A 1 21.19 39.17 7.20
N PRO A 2 21.04 39.53 8.49
CA PRO A 2 20.52 38.62 9.50
C PRO A 2 18.97 38.58 9.44
N THR A 3 18.39 37.40 9.28
CA THR A 3 16.94 37.19 9.36
C THR A 3 16.55 36.82 10.78
N THR A 4 15.94 37.77 11.49
CA THR A 4 15.29 37.57 12.78
C THR A 4 14.03 36.73 12.58
N ARG A 5 14.05 35.46 12.99
CA ARG A 5 12.84 34.64 13.15
C ARG A 5 12.12 35.10 14.41
N GLY A 6 10.91 35.64 14.26
CA GLY A 6 10.02 35.89 15.39
C GLY A 6 9.62 34.56 16.05
N PRO A 7 9.50 34.49 17.39
CA PRO A 7 9.10 33.27 18.06
C PRO A 7 7.65 32.93 17.70
N LEU A 8 7.44 31.74 17.14
CA LEU A 8 6.10 31.17 16.93
C LEU A 8 5.37 31.09 18.30
N PRO A 9 4.03 31.30 18.32
CA PRO A 9 3.30 31.47 19.55
C PRO A 9 3.52 30.25 20.48
N PRO A 10 4.12 30.44 21.68
CA PRO A 10 4.42 29.36 22.63
C PRO A 10 3.16 28.66 23.17
N ALA A 11 1.98 29.16 22.80
CA ALA A 11 0.68 28.71 23.25
C ALA A 11 0.32 27.28 22.79
N VAL A 12 0.68 26.85 21.57
CA VAL A 12 0.25 25.53 21.06
C VAL A 12 1.02 24.40 21.73
N TYR A 13 2.32 24.59 21.94
CA TYR A 13 3.17 23.64 22.63
C TYR A 13 2.81 23.50 24.12
N TRP A 14 2.55 24.63 24.78
CA TRP A 14 2.16 24.60 26.18
C TRP A 14 0.75 24.03 26.36
N ARG A 15 -0.18 24.22 25.41
CA ARG A 15 -1.51 23.59 25.43
C ARG A 15 -1.42 22.07 25.34
N ARG A 16 -0.62 21.52 24.42
CA ARG A 16 -0.43 20.05 24.33
C ARG A 16 0.25 19.50 25.57
N ARG A 17 1.26 20.21 26.12
CA ARG A 17 1.92 19.80 27.38
C ARG A 17 1.03 19.92 28.61
N ALA A 18 0.21 20.96 28.71
CA ALA A 18 -0.75 21.12 29.81
C ALA A 18 -1.84 20.04 29.76
N LEU A 19 -2.26 19.64 28.56
CA LEU A 19 -3.22 18.56 28.36
C LEU A 19 -2.63 17.22 28.81
N VAL A 20 -1.41 16.89 28.36
CA VAL A 20 -0.70 15.67 28.79
C VAL A 20 -0.46 15.65 30.30
N LEU A 21 0.03 16.75 30.89
CA LEU A 21 0.23 16.85 32.34
C LEU A 21 -1.09 16.74 33.13
N GLY A 22 -2.17 17.33 32.61
CA GLY A 22 -3.51 17.22 33.20
C GLY A 22 -4.04 15.78 33.17
N THR A 23 -3.87 15.07 32.06
CA THR A 23 -4.30 13.67 31.93
C THR A 23 -3.50 12.75 32.84
N VAL A 24 -2.18 12.93 32.93
CA VAL A 24 -1.33 12.17 33.85
C VAL A 24 -1.71 12.45 35.30
N LEU A 25 -1.92 13.72 35.66
CA LEU A 25 -2.36 14.09 37.01
C LEU A 25 -3.73 13.49 37.35
N ALA A 26 -4.68 13.51 36.41
CA ALA A 26 -6.00 12.90 36.58
C ALA A 26 -5.90 11.38 36.79
N LEU A 27 -5.07 10.68 36.00
CA LEU A 27 -4.81 9.25 36.18
C LEU A 27 -4.21 8.95 37.55
N VAL A 28 -3.23 9.74 38.00
CA VAL A 28 -2.63 9.58 39.33
C VAL A 28 -3.68 9.79 40.43
N LEU A 29 -4.55 10.81 40.31
CA LEU A 29 -5.62 11.05 41.28
C LEU A 29 -6.67 9.93 41.31
N VAL A 30 -7.05 9.38 40.15
CA VAL A 30 -7.96 8.23 40.05
C VAL A 30 -7.35 7.00 40.72
N VAL A 31 -6.08 6.70 40.44
CA VAL A 31 -5.37 5.56 41.08
C VAL A 31 -5.26 5.76 42.59
N VAL A 32 -4.98 6.98 43.05
CA VAL A 32 -4.91 7.30 44.49
C VAL A 32 -6.29 7.16 45.17
N ASN A 33 -7.38 7.58 44.52
CA ASN A 33 -8.74 7.39 45.04
C ASN A 33 -9.17 5.92 45.04
N LEU A 34 -8.81 5.15 44.01
CA LEU A 34 -9.07 3.70 43.95
C LEU A 34 -8.34 2.93 45.05
N VAL A 35 -7.12 3.37 45.41
CA VAL A 35 -6.35 2.76 46.51
C VAL A 35 -6.81 3.25 47.89
N ARG A 36 -7.38 4.46 48.00
CA ARG A 36 -7.94 4.99 49.26
C ARG A 36 -9.35 4.51 49.59
N GLY A 37 -10.09 3.98 48.61
CA GLY A 37 -11.43 3.42 48.83
C GLY A 37 -12.43 4.49 49.24
N ASP A 38 -12.78 5.38 48.31
CA ASP A 38 -13.94 6.28 48.43
C ASP A 38 -14.71 6.21 47.09
N ASP A 39 -15.83 5.48 47.10
CA ASP A 39 -16.83 5.46 46.03
C ASP A 39 -17.74 6.68 46.18
N ASP A 40 -17.31 7.83 45.66
CA ASP A 40 -18.18 8.99 45.46
C ASP A 40 -18.39 9.23 43.95
N PRO A 41 -19.58 8.96 43.40
CA PRO A 41 -19.86 9.14 41.98
C PRO A 41 -19.98 10.64 41.63
N PRO A 42 -19.37 11.11 40.52
CA PRO A 42 -19.59 12.47 40.06
C PRO A 42 -21.05 12.67 39.60
N PRO A 43 -21.68 13.83 39.88
CA PRO A 43 -23.06 14.07 39.48
C PRO A 43 -23.21 14.08 37.96
N ALA A 44 -24.17 13.30 37.48
CA ALA A 44 -24.64 13.32 36.10
C ALA A 44 -25.05 14.75 35.72
N ARG A 45 -24.57 15.21 34.57
CA ARG A 45 -25.03 16.45 33.96
C ARG A 45 -26.40 16.18 33.36
N ASP A 46 -27.45 16.68 34.01
CA ASP A 46 -28.79 16.77 33.45
C ASP A 46 -28.76 17.53 32.12
N ALA A 47 -29.10 16.83 31.04
CA ALA A 47 -29.47 17.44 29.78
C ALA A 47 -30.86 18.08 29.95
N ALA A 48 -30.89 19.37 30.28
CA ALA A 48 -32.11 20.14 30.28
C ALA A 48 -32.57 20.40 28.83
N VAL A 49 -33.54 19.61 28.39
CA VAL A 49 -34.47 19.97 27.31
C VAL A 49 -35.48 20.95 27.89
N GLN A 50 -35.48 22.19 27.38
CA GLN A 50 -36.61 23.12 27.50
C GLN A 50 -37.03 23.57 26.11
N ALA A 51 -38.22 23.12 25.74
CA ALA A 51 -38.98 23.56 24.58
C ALA A 51 -39.65 24.92 24.85
N SER A 52 -39.91 25.70 23.79
CA SER A 52 -41.26 26.14 23.39
C SER A 52 -41.23 27.44 22.58
N GLY A 53 -42.00 27.49 21.48
CA GLY A 53 -42.36 28.76 20.85
C GLY A 53 -42.76 28.70 19.39
N GLN A 54 -43.80 27.93 19.05
CA GLN A 54 -44.60 28.12 17.83
C GLN A 54 -45.96 28.72 18.24
N PRO A 55 -46.53 29.66 17.46
CA PRO A 55 -47.61 29.33 16.50
C PRO A 55 -47.46 30.11 15.17
N SER A 56 -47.63 29.50 13.98
CA SER A 56 -48.87 29.23 13.23
C SER A 56 -49.67 30.47 12.81
N GLU A 57 -49.73 30.76 11.49
CA GLU A 57 -50.97 30.84 10.68
C GLU A 57 -50.69 31.25 9.21
N ALA A 58 -51.49 30.68 8.30
CA ALA A 58 -51.63 31.02 6.88
C ALA A 58 -53.06 31.58 6.63
N PRO A 59 -53.61 31.66 5.40
CA PRO A 59 -53.28 32.49 4.23
C PRO A 59 -54.50 33.34 3.73
N ALA A 60 -54.27 34.36 2.88
CA ALA A 60 -55.19 34.95 1.86
C ALA A 60 -54.49 36.19 1.26
N GLY A 61 -54.56 36.60 0.00
CA GLY A 61 -55.39 36.32 -1.17
C GLY A 61 -55.67 37.66 -1.88
N ARG A 62 -55.47 37.72 -3.22
CA ARG A 62 -56.25 38.49 -4.24
C ARG A 62 -55.41 39.21 -5.32
N LYS A 63 -55.58 38.69 -6.55
CA LYS A 63 -55.95 39.32 -7.84
C LYS A 63 -55.56 40.79 -8.11
N GLY A 64 -54.86 40.99 -9.23
CA GLY A 64 -54.91 42.19 -10.07
C GLY A 64 -54.82 41.83 -11.56
N LYS A 65 -55.89 42.11 -12.32
CA LYS A 65 -56.01 41.87 -13.77
C LYS A 65 -55.33 42.99 -14.56
N GLY A 66 -54.84 42.67 -15.77
CA GLY A 66 -54.57 43.67 -16.81
C GLY A 66 -54.35 43.03 -18.18
N ARG A 67 -55.42 42.88 -18.97
CA ARG A 67 -55.40 42.39 -20.36
C ARG A 67 -55.13 43.53 -21.34
N LYS A 68 -54.68 43.20 -22.57
CA LYS A 68 -55.04 43.72 -23.93
C LYS A 68 -53.80 43.62 -24.86
N ASN A 69 -53.83 43.34 -26.16
CA ASN A 69 -54.74 42.69 -27.10
C ASN A 69 -53.92 42.47 -28.41
N ARG A 70 -54.07 41.29 -29.03
CA ARG A 70 -53.88 40.82 -30.45
C ARG A 70 -54.09 41.88 -31.59
N PRO A 71 -54.01 41.54 -32.92
CA PRO A 71 -53.13 40.70 -33.76
C PRO A 71 -52.57 41.46 -35.01
N ALA A 72 -51.67 40.85 -35.80
CA ALA A 72 -51.81 40.82 -37.27
C ALA A 72 -50.89 39.75 -37.89
N ALA A 73 -51.47 38.98 -38.81
CA ALA A 73 -50.87 37.87 -39.53
C ALA A 73 -50.24 38.33 -40.86
N GLY A 74 -49.26 37.55 -41.33
CA GLY A 74 -48.75 37.61 -42.69
C GLY A 74 -47.62 36.60 -42.89
N GLN A 75 -47.96 35.37 -43.30
CA GLN A 75 -46.99 34.45 -43.92
C GLN A 75 -46.68 34.95 -45.36
N PRO A 76 -45.55 34.52 -45.96
CA PRO A 76 -45.62 33.29 -46.73
C PRO A 76 -44.47 32.29 -46.48
N THR A 77 -44.87 31.04 -46.62
CA THR A 77 -44.18 29.77 -46.74
C THR A 77 -42.79 29.78 -47.40
N THR A 78 -41.80 29.22 -46.71
CA THR A 78 -40.67 28.51 -47.31
C THR A 78 -40.54 27.13 -46.66
N VAL A 79 -40.38 26.12 -47.50
CA VAL A 79 -40.36 24.67 -47.23
C VAL A 79 -39.28 24.30 -46.20
N PRO A 80 -39.57 23.49 -45.16
CA PRO A 80 -38.56 23.08 -44.18
C PRO A 80 -37.68 21.95 -44.73
N LEU A 81 -36.37 22.18 -44.71
CA LEU A 81 -35.36 21.12 -44.70
C LEU A 81 -35.47 20.39 -43.35
N PRO A 82 -35.29 19.05 -43.27
CA PRO A 82 -35.26 18.37 -41.98
C PRO A 82 -34.06 18.88 -41.18
N ASP A 83 -34.35 19.74 -40.20
CA ASP A 83 -33.42 20.13 -39.15
C ASP A 83 -33.17 18.87 -38.32
N SER A 84 -32.11 18.16 -38.64
CA SER A 84 -31.57 17.09 -37.82
C SER A 84 -31.26 17.72 -36.47
N GLY A 85 -32.18 17.56 -35.52
CA GLY A 85 -32.16 18.07 -34.15
C GLY A 85 -31.01 17.51 -33.33
N TYR A 86 -29.79 17.80 -33.77
CA TYR A 86 -28.57 17.58 -33.04
C TYR A 86 -28.41 18.74 -32.09
N THR A 87 -29.09 18.64 -30.94
CA THR A 87 -28.63 19.33 -29.73
C THR A 87 -27.21 18.84 -29.49
N PRO A 88 -26.18 19.71 -29.52
CA PRO A 88 -24.83 19.30 -29.14
C PRO A 88 -24.91 18.69 -27.75
N ALA A 89 -24.45 17.44 -27.61
CA ALA A 89 -24.33 16.82 -26.30
C ALA A 89 -23.55 17.78 -25.37
N PRO A 90 -23.96 17.95 -24.11
CA PRO A 90 -23.20 18.75 -23.15
C PRO A 90 -21.75 18.28 -23.20
N GLN A 91 -20.83 19.18 -23.58
CA GLN A 91 -19.42 18.85 -23.56
C GLN A 91 -19.04 18.53 -22.11
N PRO A 92 -18.32 17.43 -21.83
CA PRO A 92 -17.81 17.16 -20.50
C PRO A 92 -17.05 18.40 -20.03
N SER A 93 -17.46 18.96 -18.89
CA SER A 93 -16.73 20.06 -18.27
C SER A 93 -15.30 19.58 -18.06
N ALA A 94 -14.32 20.32 -18.59
CA ALA A 94 -12.92 19.97 -18.42
C ALA A 94 -12.63 19.82 -16.92
N GLU A 95 -12.02 18.69 -16.56
CA GLU A 95 -11.60 18.45 -15.18
C GLU A 95 -10.62 19.56 -14.76
N PRO A 96 -10.74 20.12 -13.54
CA PRO A 96 -9.80 21.13 -13.06
C PRO A 96 -8.36 20.61 -13.16
N ALA A 97 -7.45 21.45 -13.65
CA ALA A 97 -6.03 21.09 -13.67
C ALA A 97 -5.51 20.88 -12.24
N PRO A 98 -4.59 19.93 -12.01
CA PRO A 98 -4.04 19.68 -10.69
C PRO A 98 -3.23 20.89 -10.20
N PRO A 99 -3.18 21.15 -8.88
CA PRO A 99 -2.42 22.26 -8.31
C PRO A 99 -0.92 22.14 -8.62
N ASP A 100 -0.29 23.29 -8.83
CA ASP A 100 1.16 23.43 -8.95
C ASP A 100 1.82 23.30 -7.56
N PRO A 101 3.03 22.69 -7.45
CA PRO A 101 3.70 22.51 -6.17
C PRO A 101 4.15 23.83 -5.55
N GLU A 102 3.86 23.99 -4.26
CA GLU A 102 4.36 25.09 -3.45
C GLU A 102 5.54 24.63 -2.57
N GLY A 103 6.75 24.90 -3.02
CA GLY A 103 7.98 24.59 -2.27
C GLY A 103 8.20 23.08 -2.04
N ASP A 104 8.93 22.77 -0.97
CA ASP A 104 9.31 21.40 -0.61
C ASP A 104 8.38 20.81 0.45
N CYS A 105 8.00 19.55 0.31
CA CYS A 105 7.28 18.80 1.32
C CYS A 105 8.20 18.54 2.53
N VAL A 106 7.61 18.54 3.73
CA VAL A 106 8.27 18.00 4.93
C VAL A 106 8.05 16.50 4.95
N ASP A 107 9.10 15.70 5.17
CA ASP A 107 9.02 14.22 5.14
C ASP A 107 7.91 13.66 6.04
N ALA A 108 7.73 14.24 7.24
CA ALA A 108 6.70 13.83 8.19
C ALA A 108 5.26 14.07 7.72
N ASP A 109 5.05 14.92 6.72
CA ASP A 109 3.73 15.22 6.15
C ASP A 109 3.44 14.38 4.90
N VAL A 110 4.38 13.55 4.44
CA VAL A 110 4.22 12.67 3.27
C VAL A 110 3.75 11.29 3.72
N GLN A 111 2.50 10.98 3.40
CA GLN A 111 1.95 9.64 3.59
C GLN A 111 2.30 8.76 2.38
N VAL A 112 2.78 7.54 2.64
CA VAL A 112 3.17 6.58 1.61
C VAL A 112 2.42 5.27 1.83
N MET A 113 1.58 4.88 0.87
CA MET A 113 0.82 3.63 0.92
C MET A 113 1.37 2.62 -0.09
N PRO A 114 1.76 1.40 0.34
CA PRO A 114 2.20 0.37 -0.59
C PRO A 114 1.03 -0.36 -1.25
N SER A 115 1.30 -0.93 -2.42
CA SER A 115 0.48 -1.94 -3.11
C SER A 115 1.40 -2.90 -3.86
N VAL A 116 1.06 -4.20 -3.85
CA VAL A 116 1.83 -5.23 -4.55
C VAL A 116 0.86 -5.96 -5.50
N PRO A 117 0.86 -5.65 -6.81
CA PRO A 117 -0.12 -6.20 -7.74
C PRO A 117 0.03 -7.72 -7.97
N GLY A 118 1.23 -8.25 -7.75
CA GLY A 118 1.55 -9.67 -7.84
C GLY A 118 3.04 -9.90 -7.57
N ALA A 119 3.35 -11.01 -6.90
CA ALA A 119 4.71 -11.34 -6.51
C ALA A 119 4.94 -12.84 -6.69
N VAL A 120 6.06 -13.20 -7.33
CA VAL A 120 6.44 -14.59 -7.58
C VAL A 120 7.82 -14.80 -6.99
N ALA A 121 7.98 -15.84 -6.18
CA ALA A 121 9.26 -16.16 -5.57
C ALA A 121 10.36 -16.35 -6.63
N ARG A 122 11.61 -16.04 -6.27
CA ARG A 122 12.77 -16.13 -7.16
C ARG A 122 12.73 -15.18 -8.37
N ARG A 123 11.89 -14.14 -8.33
CA ARG A 123 11.81 -13.06 -9.31
C ARG A 123 11.84 -11.71 -8.59
N SER A 124 12.03 -10.64 -9.36
CA SER A 124 11.83 -9.28 -8.83
C SER A 124 10.34 -9.01 -8.63
N THR A 125 10.01 -8.36 -7.53
CA THR A 125 8.66 -7.92 -7.17
C THR A 125 8.60 -6.40 -7.20
N THR A 126 7.57 -5.86 -7.87
CA THR A 126 7.29 -4.43 -7.86
C THR A 126 6.38 -4.08 -6.69
N ILE A 127 6.87 -3.19 -5.83
CA ILE A 127 6.11 -2.57 -4.74
C ILE A 127 5.75 -1.17 -5.21
N ARG A 128 4.48 -0.95 -5.53
CA ARG A 128 3.97 0.36 -5.96
C ARG A 128 3.62 1.19 -4.74
N LEU A 129 4.26 2.34 -4.65
CA LEU A 129 4.07 3.33 -3.59
C LEU A 129 3.17 4.44 -4.10
N SER A 130 2.14 4.74 -3.33
CA SER A 130 1.20 5.82 -3.52
C SER A 130 1.54 6.94 -2.54
N LEU A 131 1.89 8.13 -3.04
CA LEU A 131 2.37 9.26 -2.24
C LEU A 131 1.35 10.38 -2.20
N GLU A 132 1.05 10.85 -0.99
CA GLU A 132 0.12 11.96 -0.72
C GLU A 132 0.66 12.87 0.38
N THR A 133 0.31 14.16 0.34
CA THR A 133 0.67 15.13 1.39
C THR A 133 -0.53 15.39 2.30
N LEU A 134 -0.29 15.36 3.61
CA LEU A 134 -1.33 15.62 4.62
C LEU A 134 -1.58 17.12 4.81
N VAL A 135 -0.63 18.00 4.52
CA VAL A 135 -0.64 19.42 4.93
C VAL A 135 -0.66 20.41 3.76
N ALA A 136 0.17 20.23 2.74
CA ALA A 136 0.16 21.08 1.55
C ALA A 136 -0.91 20.60 0.54
N GLU A 137 -1.43 21.49 -0.31
CA GLU A 137 -2.25 21.08 -1.46
C GLU A 137 -1.39 20.37 -2.52
N ALA A 138 -0.20 20.91 -2.78
CA ALA A 138 0.85 20.31 -3.59
C ALA A 138 2.23 20.80 -3.13
N CYS A 139 3.23 19.92 -3.14
CA CYS A 139 4.62 20.27 -2.84
C CYS A 139 5.58 19.31 -3.55
N THR A 140 6.86 19.67 -3.65
CA THR A 140 7.89 18.81 -4.22
C THR A 140 8.55 17.99 -3.12
N TRP A 141 8.65 16.68 -3.31
CA TRP A 141 9.34 15.80 -2.38
C TRP A 141 10.49 15.08 -3.06
N ARG A 142 11.65 15.04 -2.39
CA ARG A 142 12.80 14.31 -2.88
C ARG A 142 12.74 12.88 -2.35
N LEU A 143 12.31 11.96 -3.18
CA LEU A 143 12.36 10.52 -2.90
C LEU A 143 13.81 10.04 -2.96
N SER A 144 14.28 9.38 -1.90
CA SER A 144 15.63 8.81 -1.80
C SER A 144 15.70 7.82 -0.63
N SER A 145 16.81 7.11 -0.49
CA SER A 145 17.08 6.25 0.68
C SER A 145 17.11 7.00 2.02
N ASP A 146 17.28 8.33 1.98
CA ASP A 146 17.37 9.20 3.16
C ASP A 146 16.02 9.84 3.52
N SER A 147 15.00 9.68 2.67
CA SER A 147 13.63 10.18 2.89
C SER A 147 12.58 9.06 2.99
N LEU A 148 12.86 7.86 2.48
CA LEU A 148 11.94 6.72 2.45
C LEU A 148 12.54 5.48 3.14
N ALA A 149 11.76 4.85 4.03
CA ALA A 149 12.03 3.54 4.60
C ALA A 149 11.03 2.50 4.07
N VAL A 150 11.53 1.34 3.66
CA VAL A 150 10.74 0.17 3.26
C VAL A 150 11.32 -1.05 3.96
N THR A 151 10.47 -1.81 4.64
CA THR A 151 10.84 -3.06 5.29
C THR A 151 9.86 -4.15 4.87
N ILE A 152 10.37 -5.35 4.61
CA ILE A 152 9.59 -6.55 4.32
C ILE A 152 9.84 -7.54 5.45
N LEU A 153 8.76 -8.01 6.07
CA LEU A 153 8.75 -8.96 7.17
C LEU A 153 8.11 -10.28 6.72
N ASP A 154 8.53 -11.40 7.30
CA ASP A 154 7.82 -12.67 7.17
C ASP A 154 6.61 -12.75 8.12
N ASP A 155 5.94 -13.91 8.17
CA ASP A 155 4.76 -14.14 9.01
C ASP A 155 5.06 -14.19 10.51
N ASP A 156 6.31 -14.45 10.89
CA ASP A 156 6.78 -14.36 12.27
C ASP A 156 7.14 -12.92 12.68
N GLY A 157 7.18 -12.00 11.71
CA GLY A 157 7.55 -10.59 11.88
C GLY A 157 9.04 -10.34 11.84
N ASP A 158 9.85 -11.31 11.40
CA ASP A 158 11.29 -11.17 11.24
C ASP A 158 11.62 -10.40 9.95
N GLU A 159 12.65 -9.55 10.01
CA GLU A 159 13.07 -8.75 8.86
C GLU A 159 13.73 -9.62 7.78
N VAL A 160 13.07 -9.68 6.63
CA VAL A 160 13.55 -10.38 5.43
C VAL A 160 14.36 -9.43 4.56
N TRP A 161 13.88 -8.19 4.42
CA TRP A 161 14.54 -7.19 3.60
C TRP A 161 14.29 -5.76 4.11
N SER A 162 15.29 -4.89 4.01
CA SER A 162 15.18 -3.48 4.37
C SER A 162 15.91 -2.54 3.42
N SER A 163 15.27 -1.41 3.10
CA SER A 163 15.88 -0.33 2.34
C SER A 163 17.04 0.32 3.09
N ARG A 164 17.11 0.19 4.42
CA ARG A 164 18.21 0.71 5.25
C ARG A 164 19.49 -0.09 5.03
N GLU A 165 19.35 -1.40 4.87
CA GLU A 165 20.47 -2.28 4.57
C GLU A 165 20.88 -2.15 3.10
N CYS A 166 19.90 -2.00 2.20
CA CYS A 166 20.07 -1.91 0.75
C CYS A 166 19.69 -0.53 0.16
N PRO A 167 20.32 0.60 0.55
CA PRO A 167 19.91 1.94 0.13
C PRO A 167 20.02 2.16 -1.38
N ARG A 168 20.93 1.45 -2.06
CA ARG A 168 21.11 1.53 -3.52
C ARG A 168 19.91 0.99 -4.32
N MET A 169 19.01 0.23 -3.69
CA MET A 169 17.79 -0.25 -4.33
C MET A 169 16.62 0.74 -4.20
N VAL A 170 16.83 1.87 -3.53
CA VAL A 170 15.90 3.01 -3.51
C VAL A 170 16.40 4.06 -4.53
N PRO A 171 15.72 4.23 -5.67
CA PRO A 171 16.01 5.30 -6.62
C PRO A 171 15.95 6.68 -5.97
N THR A 172 16.59 7.66 -6.62
CA THR A 172 16.42 9.08 -6.27
C THR A 172 15.59 9.78 -7.33
N ALA A 173 14.54 10.48 -6.93
CA ALA A 173 13.65 11.23 -7.83
C ALA A 173 13.06 12.45 -7.12
N GLU A 174 12.73 13.49 -7.89
CA GLU A 174 11.85 14.56 -7.44
C GLU A 174 10.42 14.24 -7.86
N VAL A 175 9.50 14.22 -6.89
CA VAL A 175 8.11 13.84 -7.10
C VAL A 175 7.23 14.99 -6.62
N VAL A 176 6.26 15.39 -7.44
CA VAL A 176 5.24 16.34 -6.99
C VAL A 176 4.15 15.57 -6.26
N VAL A 177 4.09 15.75 -4.95
CA VAL A 177 3.12 15.11 -4.05
C VAL A 177 1.95 16.06 -3.85
N ARG A 178 0.72 15.52 -3.92
CA ARG A 178 -0.52 16.29 -3.77
C ARG A 178 -1.42 15.66 -2.73
N ARG A 179 -2.33 16.44 -2.16
CA ARG A 179 -3.28 15.95 -1.15
C ARG A 179 -4.38 15.10 -1.78
N ASP A 180 -4.96 15.59 -2.87
CA ASP A 180 -6.17 15.00 -3.46
C ASP A 180 -5.88 14.18 -4.72
N SER A 181 -4.59 13.91 -4.99
CA SER A 181 -4.18 13.03 -6.08
C SER A 181 -2.87 12.35 -5.75
N THR A 182 -2.82 11.06 -6.04
CA THR A 182 -1.71 10.20 -5.66
C THR A 182 -0.62 10.22 -6.72
N ALA A 183 0.59 10.63 -6.36
CA ALA A 183 1.76 10.34 -7.17
C ALA A 183 2.15 8.88 -6.96
N THR A 184 2.48 8.15 -8.03
CA THR A 184 2.88 6.74 -7.93
C THR A 184 4.36 6.56 -8.21
N PHE A 185 4.98 5.65 -7.47
CA PHE A 185 6.38 5.30 -7.62
C PHE A 185 6.56 3.78 -7.48
N ASP A 186 7.26 3.15 -8.40
CA ASP A 186 7.49 1.71 -8.38
C ASP A 186 8.88 1.41 -7.80
N LEU A 187 8.92 0.83 -6.59
CA LEU A 187 10.12 0.27 -5.99
C LEU A 187 10.28 -1.19 -6.40
N THR A 188 11.45 -1.56 -6.92
CA THR A 188 11.72 -2.95 -7.32
C THR A 188 12.52 -3.67 -6.24
N TRP A 189 11.88 -4.59 -5.53
CA TRP A 189 12.57 -5.55 -4.67
C TRP A 189 13.04 -6.73 -5.51
N ASN A 190 14.30 -7.13 -5.36
CA ASN A 190 14.88 -8.21 -6.16
C ASN A 190 14.50 -9.63 -5.69
N GLY A 191 13.63 -9.76 -4.68
CA GLY A 191 13.18 -11.04 -4.12
C GLY A 191 14.19 -11.72 -3.20
N ARG A 192 15.29 -11.05 -2.85
CA ARG A 192 16.35 -11.59 -1.98
C ARG A 192 16.31 -10.94 -0.61
N MET A 193 16.79 -11.69 0.37
CA MET A 193 16.98 -11.19 1.73
C MET A 193 18.05 -10.08 1.74
N SER A 194 18.02 -9.20 2.73
CA SER A 194 19.11 -8.26 2.99
C SER A 194 19.89 -8.63 4.24
N THR A 195 21.12 -8.12 4.29
CA THR A 195 21.95 -8.05 5.49
C THR A 195 22.65 -6.69 5.47
N PRO A 196 23.29 -6.26 6.56
CA PRO A 196 24.10 -5.05 6.56
C PRO A 196 25.09 -5.06 5.39
N GLU A 197 25.33 -3.88 4.82
CA GLU A 197 26.16 -3.66 3.61
C GLU A 197 25.56 -4.14 2.28
N CYS A 198 24.44 -4.86 2.30
CA CYS A 198 23.71 -5.37 1.13
C CYS A 198 24.62 -6.01 0.06
N PRO A 199 25.36 -7.07 0.42
CA PRO A 199 26.17 -7.80 -0.55
C PRO A 199 25.29 -8.48 -1.60
N ALA A 200 25.84 -8.67 -2.80
CA ALA A 200 25.14 -9.42 -3.85
C ALA A 200 24.98 -10.91 -3.48
N GLY A 201 23.97 -11.56 -4.06
CA GLY A 201 23.82 -13.01 -3.97
C GLY A 201 23.23 -13.53 -2.65
N GLN A 202 22.58 -12.68 -1.87
CA GLN A 202 21.82 -13.11 -0.70
C GLN A 202 20.78 -14.19 -1.05
N PRO A 203 20.42 -15.08 -0.11
CA PRO A 203 19.37 -16.07 -0.32
C PRO A 203 18.07 -15.46 -0.83
N TRP A 204 17.32 -16.24 -1.59
CA TRP A 204 15.97 -15.85 -2.01
C TRP A 204 15.01 -15.94 -0.84
N ALA A 205 14.04 -15.03 -0.78
CA ALA A 205 12.86 -15.22 0.05
C ALA A 205 12.06 -16.44 -0.45
N GLU A 206 11.50 -17.20 0.49
CA GLU A 206 10.73 -18.41 0.18
C GLU A 206 9.31 -18.06 -0.30
N PRO A 207 8.60 -18.98 -0.99
CA PRO A 207 7.18 -18.80 -1.25
C PRO A 207 6.38 -18.82 0.06
N ALA A 208 5.83 -17.66 0.46
CA ALA A 208 5.10 -17.46 1.70
C ALA A 208 4.29 -16.15 1.67
N ALA A 209 3.58 -15.85 2.76
CA ALA A 209 3.01 -14.53 3.01
C ALA A 209 4.07 -13.62 3.66
N TYR A 210 4.04 -12.34 3.31
CA TYR A 210 4.96 -11.33 3.81
C TYR A 210 4.19 -10.03 4.06
N ASP A 211 4.68 -9.23 5.00
CA ASP A 211 4.17 -7.89 5.25
C ASP A 211 5.18 -6.84 4.75
N VAL A 212 4.72 -5.88 3.96
CA VAL A 212 5.52 -4.70 3.60
C VAL A 212 5.08 -3.49 4.41
N GLN A 213 6.04 -2.86 5.07
CA GLN A 213 5.89 -1.61 5.81
C GLN A 213 6.65 -0.49 5.08
N VAL A 214 5.98 0.65 4.93
CA VAL A 214 6.55 1.81 4.23
C VAL A 214 6.24 3.08 5.00
N ALA A 215 7.25 3.95 5.11
CA ALA A 215 7.08 5.28 5.69
C ALA A 215 8.09 6.26 5.09
N ALA A 216 7.66 7.51 4.91
CA ALA A 216 8.62 8.62 4.84
C ALA A 216 9.25 8.82 6.23
N TYR A 217 10.51 9.26 6.31
CA TYR A 217 11.15 9.44 7.61
C TYR A 217 10.45 10.53 8.44
N GLY A 218 10.06 10.17 9.66
CA GLY A 218 9.34 11.06 10.57
C GLY A 218 7.83 11.07 10.35
N ALA A 219 7.32 10.45 9.29
CA ALA A 219 5.89 10.17 9.15
C ALA A 219 5.52 8.94 9.97
N GLU A 220 4.23 8.84 10.32
CA GLU A 220 3.68 7.61 10.89
C GLU A 220 3.64 6.55 9.77
N PRO A 221 4.13 5.31 10.01
CA PRO A 221 4.07 4.26 9.00
C PRO A 221 2.61 3.94 8.66
N ALA A 222 2.37 3.65 7.38
CA ALA A 222 1.08 3.11 6.96
C ALA A 222 0.85 1.74 7.60
N ASP A 223 -0.43 1.31 7.64
CA ASP A 223 -0.76 -0.06 8.02
C ASP A 223 0.04 -1.05 7.14
N PRO A 224 0.65 -2.09 7.73
CA PRO A 224 1.38 -3.09 6.97
C PRO A 224 0.50 -3.71 5.89
N LEU A 225 1.04 -3.86 4.69
CA LEU A 225 0.36 -4.55 3.59
C LEU A 225 0.87 -5.98 3.48
N THR A 226 -0.03 -6.94 3.71
CA THR A 226 0.26 -8.35 3.46
C THR A 226 0.17 -8.68 1.96
N PHE A 227 1.15 -9.40 1.45
CA PHE A 227 1.14 -9.96 0.10
C PHE A 227 1.75 -11.37 0.08
N THR A 228 1.43 -12.16 -0.95
CA THR A 228 1.96 -13.53 -1.09
C THR A 228 3.01 -13.59 -2.18
N LEU A 229 4.17 -14.19 -1.88
CA LEU A 229 5.11 -14.66 -2.89
C LEU A 229 4.68 -16.05 -3.39
N THR A 230 4.10 -16.11 -4.59
CA THR A 230 3.64 -17.37 -5.19
C THR A 230 4.82 -18.24 -5.63
N ASP A 231 4.73 -19.56 -5.45
CA ASP A 231 5.71 -20.49 -6.00
C ASP A 231 5.66 -20.42 -7.54
N PRO A 232 6.80 -20.24 -8.23
CA PRO A 232 6.87 -20.31 -9.69
C PRO A 232 6.20 -21.55 -10.31
N ALA A 233 6.20 -22.69 -9.61
CA ALA A 233 5.56 -23.92 -10.06
C ALA A 233 4.03 -23.78 -10.16
N ASP A 234 3.40 -23.04 -9.25
CA ASP A 234 1.94 -22.87 -9.22
C ASP A 234 1.45 -21.93 -10.33
N VAL A 235 2.26 -20.91 -10.67
CA VAL A 235 1.97 -20.00 -11.79
C VAL A 235 2.02 -20.76 -13.12
N ALA A 236 3.01 -21.64 -13.31
CA ALA A 236 3.17 -22.40 -14.55
C ALA A 236 2.01 -23.38 -14.82
N VAL A 237 1.32 -23.85 -13.78
CA VAL A 237 0.14 -24.71 -13.93
C VAL A 237 -1.10 -23.92 -14.36
N ALA A 238 -1.23 -22.66 -13.90
CA ALA A 238 -2.34 -21.78 -14.30
C ALA A 238 -2.27 -21.37 -15.79
N ASP A 239 -1.06 -21.22 -16.34
CA ASP A 239 -0.82 -20.88 -17.75
C ASP A 239 -0.71 -22.12 -18.67
N GLY A 240 -1.04 -23.31 -18.17
CA GLY A 240 -1.06 -24.54 -18.98
C GLY A 240 -1.96 -24.41 -20.22
N PRO A 241 -1.67 -25.13 -21.32
CA PRO A 241 -2.35 -24.90 -22.58
C PRO A 241 -3.86 -25.13 -22.42
N VAL A 242 -4.64 -24.06 -22.68
CA VAL A 242 -6.08 -24.17 -22.98
C VAL A 242 -6.21 -24.88 -24.34
N GLY A 243 -5.95 -26.18 -24.33
CA GLY A 243 -6.34 -27.06 -25.41
C GLY A 243 -7.86 -27.15 -25.44
N PRO A 244 -8.50 -27.19 -26.62
CA PRO A 244 -9.94 -27.41 -26.69
C PRO A 244 -10.27 -28.73 -25.98
N ALA A 245 -11.29 -28.71 -25.12
CA ALA A 245 -11.83 -29.89 -24.48
C ALA A 245 -12.15 -30.93 -25.56
N VAL A 246 -11.41 -32.04 -25.57
CA VAL A 246 -11.78 -33.22 -26.36
C VAL A 246 -12.90 -33.92 -25.60
N PRO A 247 -14.11 -34.06 -26.17
CA PRO A 247 -15.18 -34.81 -25.54
C PRO A 247 -14.79 -36.29 -25.40
N GLY A 248 -15.22 -36.89 -24.29
CA GLY A 248 -14.74 -38.17 -23.77
C GLY A 248 -14.77 -39.36 -24.73
N ALA A 249 -13.80 -40.25 -24.51
CA ALA A 249 -13.91 -41.65 -24.86
C ALA A 249 -14.05 -42.44 -23.55
N ASP A 250 -15.30 -42.65 -23.14
CA ASP A 250 -15.70 -43.78 -22.30
C ASP A 250 -15.41 -45.06 -23.09
N GLN A 251 -14.45 -45.88 -22.65
CA GLN A 251 -14.56 -47.35 -22.71
C GLN A 251 -13.90 -47.95 -21.47
N SER A 252 -14.77 -48.45 -20.60
CA SER A 252 -14.51 -49.36 -19.50
C SER A 252 -14.12 -50.77 -19.99
N ASP A 253 -13.54 -51.52 -19.05
CA ASP A 253 -13.50 -52.99 -18.97
C ASP A 253 -12.59 -53.78 -19.93
N GLN A 254 -11.44 -54.20 -19.41
CA GLN A 254 -11.17 -55.65 -19.33
C GLN A 254 -10.18 -55.99 -18.20
N SER A 255 -10.75 -56.45 -17.09
CA SER A 255 -10.11 -57.36 -16.15
C SER A 255 -10.32 -58.79 -16.66
N ASP A 256 -9.26 -59.49 -17.05
CA ASP A 256 -9.25 -60.96 -17.02
C ASP A 256 -7.84 -61.49 -16.73
N GLN A 257 -7.84 -62.69 -16.15
CA GLN A 257 -6.82 -63.28 -15.31
C GLN A 257 -5.70 -63.94 -16.13
N GLY A 258 -4.51 -64.02 -15.53
CA GLY A 258 -3.36 -64.66 -16.14
C GLY A 258 -2.26 -65.02 -15.15
N GLU A 259 -2.62 -65.73 -14.08
CA GLU A 259 -1.70 -66.41 -13.19
C GLU A 259 -0.83 -67.43 -13.95
N LYS A 260 0.51 -67.32 -13.90
CA LYS A 260 1.45 -68.47 -13.87
C LYS A 260 2.92 -68.11 -13.59
N LYS A 261 3.34 -68.47 -12.37
CA LYS A 261 4.56 -69.21 -11.98
C LYS A 261 5.95 -68.81 -12.51
N LYS A 262 6.78 -68.41 -11.54
CA LYS A 262 8.13 -68.93 -11.19
C LYS A 262 9.12 -69.18 -12.34
N THR A 263 10.28 -68.51 -12.31
CA THR A 263 11.55 -69.21 -11.96
C THR A 263 12.72 -68.26 -11.64
N LYS A 264 13.46 -68.72 -10.64
CA LYS A 264 14.69 -68.21 -10.03
C LYS A 264 15.89 -68.49 -10.95
N LYS A 265 16.73 -67.51 -11.32
CA LYS A 265 18.13 -67.79 -11.69
C LYS A 265 19.11 -66.61 -11.50
N LYS A 266 19.79 -66.69 -10.37
CA LYS A 266 21.17 -66.31 -10.04
C LYS A 266 22.14 -66.17 -11.24
N LYS A 267 22.83 -65.01 -11.32
CA LYS A 267 24.19 -64.80 -11.89
C LYS A 267 24.64 -63.39 -11.46
N LYS A 268 25.39 -63.19 -10.37
CA LYS A 268 26.82 -63.42 -10.11
C LYS A 268 27.77 -62.90 -11.21
N ASP A 269 28.48 -61.84 -10.86
CA ASP A 269 29.91 -61.56 -11.09
C ASP A 269 30.28 -60.27 -11.84
N ARG A 270 31.13 -59.50 -11.13
CA ARG A 270 32.26 -58.66 -11.56
C ARG A 270 32.02 -57.25 -12.12
N ALA A 271 32.42 -56.27 -11.30
CA ALA A 271 33.51 -55.29 -11.52
C ALA A 271 33.31 -54.15 -10.50
N GLY A 272 34.27 -53.55 -9.84
CA GLY A 272 35.72 -53.62 -9.85
C GLY A 272 36.15 -52.47 -8.93
N THR A 273 36.82 -52.79 -7.84
CA THR A 273 37.35 -51.81 -6.88
C THR A 273 38.55 -51.12 -7.51
N ASN A 274 38.45 -49.82 -7.81
CA ASN A 274 39.60 -48.96 -8.07
C ASN A 274 39.42 -47.67 -7.27
N ARG A 275 40.15 -47.55 -6.15
CA ARG A 275 40.43 -46.26 -5.53
C ARG A 275 41.95 -46.09 -5.48
N ALA A 276 42.42 -45.21 -6.36
CA ALA A 276 43.71 -44.52 -6.23
C ALA A 276 43.82 -43.91 -4.82
N GLY A 277 44.96 -43.88 -4.14
CA GLY A 277 46.29 -43.61 -4.67
C GLY A 277 46.58 -42.12 -4.58
N THR A 278 46.77 -41.60 -3.36
CA THR A 278 47.34 -40.26 -3.13
C THR A 278 48.43 -40.36 -2.09
N ASN A 279 49.67 -40.37 -2.60
CA ASN A 279 50.91 -40.20 -1.86
C ASN A 279 51.17 -38.70 -1.69
N GLY A 280 51.51 -38.30 -0.45
CA GLY A 280 52.44 -37.23 -0.08
C GLY A 280 52.12 -35.80 -0.53
N ASP A 281 52.68 -34.74 0.03
CA ASP A 281 53.55 -34.52 1.17
C ASP A 281 53.70 -32.98 1.18
N ARG A 282 53.83 -32.36 2.36
CA ARG A 282 54.60 -31.13 2.66
C ARG A 282 53.95 -30.32 3.77
N THR A 283 54.23 -30.76 4.98
CA THR A 283 54.53 -29.86 6.09
C THR A 283 55.92 -29.26 5.85
N ASN A 284 56.05 -27.93 5.80
CA ASN A 284 57.26 -27.29 6.29
C ASN A 284 56.92 -25.86 6.75
N GLY A 285 56.69 -25.72 8.05
CA GLY A 285 56.75 -24.44 8.74
C GLY A 285 58.07 -24.43 9.49
N ASP A 286 59.05 -23.69 8.96
CA ASP A 286 60.32 -23.49 9.63
C ASP A 286 60.52 -22.03 10.02
N ARG A 287 61.19 -21.89 11.15
CA ARG A 287 61.22 -20.77 12.06
C ARG A 287 62.59 -20.13 11.96
N ALA A 288 62.62 -18.81 12.13
CA ALA A 288 63.69 -18.03 12.75
C ALA A 288 64.81 -17.41 11.89
N ARG A 289 65.08 -16.15 12.30
CA ARG A 289 66.34 -15.37 12.33
C ARG A 289 66.81 -14.69 11.05
N GLY A 290 66.98 -13.37 11.17
CA GLY A 290 67.66 -12.47 10.25
C GLY A 290 67.09 -11.08 10.37
#